data_AF-A0A0P6W4K7-F1
#
_entry.id   AF-A0A0P6W4K7-F1
#
_cell.length_a   1.000
_cell.length_b   1.000
_cell.length_c   1.000
_cell.angle_alpha   90.00
_cell.angle_beta   90.00
_cell.angle_gamma   90.00
#
_symmetry.space_group_name_H-M   'P 1'
#
loop_
_entity.id
_entity.type
_entity.pdbx_description
1 polymer ?
#
loop_
_entity_poly.entity_id
_entity_poly.type
_entity_poly.pdbx_seq_one_letter_code
_entity_poly.pdbx_strand_id
1 'polypeptide(L)'
;MRYILSLAVLSILLLQWTRSIPAASVGGPLAIASVFVTAALAVGIHEAWMHRRGLAGWIVNIVVAVFGAFVAAQIGGFLVVMLLGSVATVESSIVKTGEPVMSLALAGGMVATVLGAWAALRIVDRWR
;
A
#
# COMPACT_ATOMS: atom_id res chain seq x y z
N MET A 1 6.37 -12.08 -3.99
CA MET A 1 6.40 -10.86 -3.16
C MET A 1 7.26 -9.74 -3.74
N ARG A 2 8.57 -9.93 -3.99
CA ARG A 2 9.43 -8.83 -4.52
C ARG A 2 8.86 -8.17 -5.78
N TYR A 3 8.35 -8.97 -6.72
CA TYR A 3 7.72 -8.46 -7.95
C TYR A 3 6.39 -7.72 -7.72
N ILE A 4 5.54 -8.22 -6.82
CA ILE A 4 4.24 -7.58 -6.49
C ILE A 4 4.50 -6.22 -5.84
N LEU A 5 5.44 -6.17 -4.89
CA LEU A 5 5.84 -4.93 -4.22
C LEU A 5 6.38 -3.91 -5.23
N SER A 6 7.34 -4.32 -6.08
CA SER A 6 7.93 -3.40 -7.06
C SER A 6 6.91 -2.91 -8.08
N LEU A 7 6.02 -3.79 -8.57
CA LEU A 7 4.97 -3.39 -9.50
C LEU A 7 3.96 -2.45 -8.84
N ALA A 8 3.53 -2.74 -7.61
CA ALA A 8 2.56 -1.90 -6.90
C ALA A 8 3.11 -0.49 -6.64
N VAL A 9 4.38 -0.39 -6.20
CA VAL A 9 5.06 0.90 -6.01
C VAL A 9 5.24 1.62 -7.35
N LEU A 10 5.65 0.92 -8.41
CA LEU A 10 5.81 1.52 -9.73
C LEU A 10 4.48 2.02 -10.28
N SER A 11 3.40 1.26 -10.13
CA SER A 11 2.06 1.64 -10.58
C SER A 11 1.55 2.91 -9.90
N ILE A 12 1.68 3.03 -8.57
CA ILE A 12 1.21 4.23 -7.88
C ILE A 12 2.05 5.47 -8.22
N LEU A 13 3.36 5.30 -8.39
CA LEU A 13 4.25 6.38 -8.80
C LEU A 13 4.00 6.82 -10.25
N LEU A 14 3.75 5.88 -11.16
CA LEU A 14 3.38 6.20 -12.54
C LEU A 14 2.06 6.98 -12.58
N LEU A 15 1.04 6.55 -11.83
CA LEU A 15 -0.25 7.26 -11.76
C LEU A 15 -0.13 8.68 -11.24
N GLN A 16 0.76 8.90 -10.26
CA GLN A 16 1.06 10.24 -9.78
C GLN A 16 1.80 11.06 -10.85
N TRP A 17 2.81 10.48 -11.49
CA TRP A 17 3.65 11.21 -12.45
C TRP A 17 2.91 11.57 -13.74
N THR A 18 1.99 10.72 -14.20
CA THR A 18 1.10 11.01 -15.34
C THR A 18 -0.04 11.96 -14.97
N ARG A 19 -0.11 12.44 -13.71
CA ARG A 19 -1.21 13.25 -13.17
C ARG A 19 -2.59 12.62 -13.36
N SER A 20 -2.63 11.29 -13.40
CA SER A 20 -3.87 10.53 -13.53
C SER A 20 -4.66 10.49 -12.23
N ILE A 21 -4.07 10.95 -11.11
CA ILE A 21 -4.74 11.13 -9.82
C ILE A 21 -5.36 12.55 -9.79
N PRO A 22 -6.70 12.70 -9.86
CA PRO A 22 -7.33 14.00 -9.83
C PRO A 22 -7.19 14.68 -8.46
N ALA A 23 -6.43 15.78 -8.39
CA ALA A 23 -6.15 16.45 -7.11
C ALA A 23 -7.36 17.20 -6.50
N ALA A 24 -8.31 17.62 -7.34
CA ALA A 24 -9.46 18.46 -6.94
C ALA A 24 -10.79 17.69 -6.87
N SER A 25 -10.75 16.36 -6.79
CA SER A 25 -11.95 15.51 -6.80
C SER A 25 -11.79 14.28 -5.91
N VAL A 26 -12.93 13.74 -5.43
CA VAL A 26 -13.02 12.46 -4.73
C VAL A 26 -12.41 11.32 -5.57
N GLY A 27 -12.32 11.49 -6.90
CA GLY A 27 -11.65 10.58 -7.80
C GLY A 27 -10.18 10.33 -7.47
N GLY A 28 -9.44 11.31 -6.93
CA GLY A 28 -8.03 11.15 -6.54
C GLY A 28 -7.84 10.12 -5.43
N PRO A 29 -8.45 10.33 -4.25
CA PRO A 29 -8.42 9.36 -3.17
C PRO A 29 -8.95 7.98 -3.57
N LEU A 30 -10.02 7.90 -4.38
CA LEU A 30 -10.55 6.63 -4.87
C LEU A 30 -9.57 5.89 -5.80
N ALA A 31 -8.86 6.61 -6.67
CA ALA A 31 -7.84 6.03 -7.54
C ALA A 31 -6.65 5.50 -6.73
N ILE A 32 -6.22 6.22 -5.69
CA ILE A 32 -5.16 5.74 -4.79
C ILE A 32 -5.65 4.48 -4.06
N ALA A 33 -6.84 4.53 -3.46
CA ALA A 33 -7.41 3.42 -2.71
C ALA A 33 -7.57 2.16 -3.59
N SER A 34 -8.00 2.30 -4.84
CA SER A 34 -8.19 1.16 -5.75
C SER A 34 -6.86 0.44 -6.03
N VAL A 35 -5.76 1.17 -6.20
CA VAL A 35 -4.43 0.58 -6.43
C VAL A 35 -3.94 -0.15 -5.19
N PHE A 36 -4.14 0.43 -4.00
CA PHE A 36 -3.77 -0.19 -2.72
C PHE A 36 -4.57 -1.48 -2.46
N VAL A 37 -5.88 -1.44 -2.70
CA VAL A 37 -6.75 -2.63 -2.59
C VAL A 37 -6.33 -3.69 -3.60
N THR A 38 -6.05 -3.30 -4.85
CA THR A 38 -5.61 -4.24 -5.89
C THR A 38 -4.28 -4.91 -5.52
N ALA A 39 -3.34 -4.15 -4.93
CA ALA A 39 -2.09 -4.71 -4.43
C ALA A 39 -2.32 -5.72 -3.29
N ALA A 40 -3.19 -5.41 -2.33
CA ALA A 40 -3.54 -6.31 -1.23
C ALA A 40 -4.21 -7.61 -1.74
N LEU A 41 -5.12 -7.50 -2.71
CA LEU A 41 -5.74 -8.64 -3.37
C LEU A 41 -4.70 -9.49 -4.11
N ALA A 42 -3.79 -8.86 -4.85
CA ALA A 42 -2.72 -9.56 -5.55
C ALA A 42 -1.85 -10.37 -4.58
N VAL A 43 -1.55 -9.83 -3.39
CA VAL A 43 -0.84 -10.56 -2.33
C VAL A 43 -1.64 -11.77 -1.85
N GLY A 44 -2.92 -11.60 -1.52
CA GLY A 44 -3.78 -12.69 -1.04
C GLY A 44 -3.95 -13.82 -2.06
N ILE A 45 -4.17 -13.46 -3.33
CA ILE A 45 -4.31 -14.40 -4.47
C ILE A 45 -2.99 -15.14 -4.71
N HIS A 46 -1.88 -14.42 -4.80
CA HIS A 46 -0.57 -15.02 -5.01
C HIS A 46 -0.23 -16.04 -3.92
N GLU A 47 -0.46 -15.70 -2.66
CA GLU A 47 -0.15 -16.59 -1.55
C GLU A 47 -1.08 -17.81 -1.52
N ALA A 48 -2.36 -17.65 -1.87
CA ALA A 48 -3.33 -18.75 -1.91
C ALA A 48 -2.97 -19.75 -3.03
N TRP A 49 -2.52 -19.23 -4.17
CA TRP A 49 -2.06 -20.04 -5.30
C TRP A 49 -0.76 -20.77 -4.97
N MET A 50 0.26 -20.08 -4.46
CA MET A 50 1.56 -20.68 -4.14
C MET A 50 1.45 -21.84 -3.13
N HIS A 51 0.52 -21.75 -2.18
CA HIS A 51 0.29 -22.79 -1.18
C HIS A 51 -0.80 -23.80 -1.57
N ARG A 52 -1.27 -23.79 -2.84
CA ARG A 52 -2.32 -24.70 -3.37
C ARG A 52 -3.53 -24.84 -2.44
N ARG A 53 -4.00 -23.72 -1.89
CA ARG A 53 -5.08 -23.74 -0.91
C ARG A 53 -6.42 -24.11 -1.55
N GLY A 54 -7.23 -24.86 -0.81
CA GLY A 54 -8.64 -25.10 -1.18
C GLY A 54 -9.49 -23.82 -1.10
N LEU A 55 -10.75 -23.91 -1.52
CA LEU A 55 -11.66 -22.77 -1.64
C LEU A 55 -11.82 -21.95 -0.35
N ALA A 56 -11.95 -22.62 0.81
CA ALA A 56 -12.00 -21.94 2.11
C ALA A 56 -10.67 -21.23 2.45
N GLY A 57 -9.53 -21.79 2.04
CA GLY A 57 -8.22 -21.18 2.21
C GLY A 57 -8.03 -19.91 1.36
N TRP A 58 -8.62 -19.88 0.16
CA TRP A 58 -8.65 -18.69 -0.70
C TRP A 58 -9.43 -17.54 -0.06
N ILE A 59 -10.65 -17.81 0.43
CA ILE A 59 -11.49 -16.79 1.07
C ILE A 59 -10.75 -16.20 2.26
N VAL A 60 -10.21 -17.03 3.16
CA VAL A 60 -9.48 -16.52 4.31
C VAL A 60 -8.23 -15.74 3.90
N ASN A 61 -7.48 -16.18 2.89
CA ASN A 61 -6.33 -15.42 2.41
C ASN A 61 -6.71 -14.02 1.94
N ILE A 62 -7.76 -13.91 1.13
CA ILE A 62 -8.19 -12.62 0.61
C ILE A 62 -8.62 -11.71 1.76
N VAL A 63 -9.47 -12.22 2.66
CA VAL A 63 -9.95 -11.46 3.82
C VAL A 63 -8.78 -11.00 4.69
N VAL A 64 -7.88 -11.92 5.08
CA VAL A 64 -6.73 -11.61 5.94
C VAL A 64 -5.76 -10.64 5.26
N ALA A 65 -5.51 -10.80 3.97
CA ALA A 65 -4.65 -9.88 3.22
C ALA A 65 -5.23 -8.46 3.19
N VAL A 66 -6.53 -8.33 2.93
CA VAL A 66 -7.23 -7.04 2.95
C VAL A 66 -7.21 -6.43 4.34
N PHE A 67 -7.56 -7.17 5.40
CA PHE A 67 -7.49 -6.67 6.77
C PHE A 67 -6.07 -6.25 7.17
N GLY A 68 -5.07 -7.05 6.85
CA GLY A 68 -3.66 -6.73 7.09
C GLY A 68 -3.21 -5.46 6.36
N ALA A 69 -3.62 -5.30 5.10
CA ALA A 69 -3.38 -4.08 4.33
C ALA A 69 -4.02 -2.85 4.98
N PHE A 70 -5.29 -2.91 5.38
CA PHE A 70 -5.99 -1.78 6.00
C PHE A 70 -5.36 -1.36 7.32
N VAL A 71 -5.04 -2.31 8.20
CA VAL A 71 -4.39 -2.01 9.49
C VAL A 71 -3.00 -1.40 9.25
N ALA A 72 -2.19 -2.01 8.38
CA ALA A 72 -0.86 -1.51 8.11
C ALA A 72 -0.85 -0.18 7.35
N ALA A 73 -1.85 0.11 6.52
CA ALA A 73 -1.98 1.40 5.86
C ALA A 73 -2.22 2.53 6.87
N GLN A 74 -2.99 2.30 7.94
CA GLN A 74 -3.18 3.30 9.01
C GLN A 74 -1.88 3.56 9.77
N ILE A 75 -1.18 2.49 10.15
CA ILE A 75 0.11 2.59 10.86
C ILE A 75 1.18 3.23 9.96
N GLY A 76 1.25 2.80 8.69
CA GLY A 76 2.16 3.33 7.69
C GLY A 76 1.91 4.80 7.40
N GLY A 77 0.64 5.21 7.25
CA GLY A 77 0.26 6.61 7.10
C GLY A 77 0.70 7.45 8.29
N PHE A 78 0.46 6.96 9.52
CA PHE A 78 0.91 7.63 10.74
C PHE A 78 2.45 7.80 10.78
N LEU A 79 3.20 6.73 10.51
CA LEU A 79 4.67 6.76 10.48
C LEU A 79 5.21 7.71 9.41
N VAL A 80 4.62 7.70 8.21
CA VAL A 80 4.97 8.59 7.11
C VAL A 80 4.72 10.05 7.49
N VAL A 81 3.60 10.36 8.14
CA VAL A 81 3.31 11.72 8.62
C VAL A 81 4.31 12.16 9.69
N MET A 82 4.68 11.28 10.64
CA MET A 82 5.70 11.61 11.65
C MET A 82 7.08 11.88 11.02
N LEU A 83 7.49 11.04 10.06
CA LEU A 83 8.75 11.20 9.33
C LEU A 83 8.77 12.45 8.45
N LEU A 84 7.68 12.75 7.77
CA LEU A 84 7.58 13.95 6.94
C LEU A 84 7.47 15.22 7.80
N GLY A 85 6.83 15.14 8.96
CA GLY A 85 6.76 16.25 9.92
C GLY A 85 8.13 16.65 10.45
N SER A 86 9.02 15.69 10.71
CA SER A 86 10.40 15.99 11.15
C SER A 86 11.29 16.51 10.01
N VAL A 87 11.00 16.16 8.76
CA VAL A 87 11.70 16.70 7.58
C VAL A 87 11.21 18.11 7.24
N ALA A 88 9.90 18.37 7.36
CA ALA A 88 9.29 19.68 7.12
C ALA A 88 9.79 20.77 8.09
N THR A 89 10.23 20.40 9.30
CA THR A 89 10.85 21.34 10.24
C THR A 89 12.26 21.79 9.85
N VAL A 90 12.91 21.12 8.89
CA VAL A 90 14.30 21.39 8.47
C VAL A 90 14.37 22.27 7.21
N GLU A 91 13.35 22.26 6.35
CA GLU A 91 13.32 23.06 5.11
C GLU A 91 12.17 24.07 5.08
N SER A 92 12.49 25.35 5.25
CA SER A 92 11.57 26.50 5.19
C SER A 92 10.96 26.80 3.80
N SER A 93 10.95 25.83 2.88
CA SER A 93 10.50 26.01 1.49
C SER A 93 9.55 24.90 1.01
N ILE A 94 8.60 24.52 1.87
CA ILE A 94 7.54 23.51 1.62
C ILE A 94 6.70 23.80 0.35
N VAL A 95 6.72 25.04 -0.17
CA VAL A 95 5.98 25.46 -1.37
C VAL A 95 6.62 24.97 -2.69
N LYS A 96 7.89 24.56 -2.71
CA LYS A 96 8.56 24.00 -3.91
C LYS A 96 8.70 22.47 -3.89
N THR A 97 8.42 21.80 -2.77
CA THR A 97 8.71 20.36 -2.54
C THR A 97 7.47 19.46 -2.41
N GLY A 98 6.26 19.96 -2.67
CA GLY A 98 5.02 19.19 -2.48
C GLY A 98 4.92 17.89 -3.31
N GLU A 99 5.51 17.86 -4.51
CA GLU A 99 5.47 16.69 -5.40
C GLU A 99 6.35 15.51 -4.92
N PRO A 100 7.65 15.69 -4.60
CA PRO A 100 8.49 14.60 -4.11
C PRO A 100 8.05 14.06 -2.75
N VAL A 101 7.51 14.90 -1.86
CA VAL A 101 6.95 14.47 -0.58
C VAL A 101 5.76 13.54 -0.77
N MET A 102 4.84 13.89 -1.68
CA MET A 102 3.70 13.04 -2.01
C MET A 102 4.14 11.70 -2.62
N SER A 103 5.17 11.69 -3.47
CA SER A 103 5.71 10.44 -4.04
C SER A 103 6.29 9.53 -2.98
N LEU A 104 7.04 10.10 -2.04
CA LEU A 104 7.59 9.34 -0.91
C LEU A 104 6.47 8.77 -0.03
N ALA A 105 5.44 9.57 0.24
CA ALA A 105 4.29 9.14 1.04
C ALA A 105 3.51 8.00 0.37
N LEU A 106 3.25 8.10 -0.94
CA LEU A 106 2.56 7.07 -1.70
C LEU A 106 3.38 5.78 -1.80
N ALA A 107 4.68 5.90 -2.07
CA ALA A 107 5.57 4.75 -2.10
C ALA A 107 5.66 4.07 -0.73
N GLY A 108 5.91 4.84 0.33
CA GLY A 108 5.98 4.33 1.71
C GLY A 108 4.67 3.67 2.16
N GLY A 109 3.54 4.31 1.87
CA GLY A 109 2.21 3.74 2.14
C GLY A 109 1.97 2.43 1.39
N MET A 110 2.35 2.34 0.12
CA MET A 110 2.21 1.11 -0.66
C MET A 110 3.09 -0.01 -0.10
N VAL A 111 4.34 0.30 0.29
CA VAL A 111 5.23 -0.67 0.93
C VAL A 111 4.61 -1.18 2.24
N ALA A 112 4.14 -0.27 3.10
CA ALA A 112 3.49 -0.64 4.36
C ALA A 112 2.26 -1.53 4.13
N THR A 113 1.46 -1.22 3.12
CA THR A 113 0.24 -1.97 2.76
C THR A 113 0.56 -3.39 2.31
N VAL A 114 1.50 -3.55 1.37
CA VAL A 114 1.90 -4.86 0.85
C VAL A 114 2.56 -5.70 1.94
N LEU A 115 3.44 -5.10 2.75
CA LEU A 115 4.07 -5.79 3.89
C LEU A 115 3.04 -6.17 4.96
N GLY A 116 2.06 -5.31 5.22
CA GLY A 116 0.97 -5.59 6.15
C GLY A 116 0.10 -6.77 5.73
N ALA A 117 -0.32 -6.78 4.47
CA ALA A 117 -1.06 -7.90 3.89
C ALA A 117 -0.26 -9.20 4.00
N TRP A 118 1.02 -9.16 3.66
CA TRP A 118 1.89 -10.33 3.73
C TRP A 118 2.14 -10.80 5.17
N ALA A 119 2.39 -9.88 6.10
CA ALA A 119 2.63 -10.21 7.50
C ALA A 119 1.38 -10.84 8.15
N ALA A 120 0.20 -10.31 7.86
CA ALA A 120 -1.06 -10.87 8.35
C ALA A 120 -1.25 -12.32 7.88
N LEU A 121 -0.98 -12.60 6.60
CA LEU A 121 -1.00 -13.96 6.06
C LEU A 121 0.01 -14.86 6.75
N ARG A 122 1.24 -14.40 6.96
CA ARG A 122 2.28 -15.17 7.67
C ARG A 122 1.91 -15.50 9.11
N ILE A 123 1.15 -14.65 9.79
CA ILE A 123 0.63 -14.95 11.12
C ILE A 123 -0.40 -16.07 11.02
N VAL A 124 -1.38 -15.96 10.13
CA VAL A 124 -2.43 -16.98 9.97
C VAL A 124 -1.87 -18.32 9.52
N ASP A 125 -0.83 -18.31 8.70
CA ASP A 125 -0.16 -19.52 8.20
C ASP A 125 0.62 -20.27 9.28
N ARG A 126 0.99 -19.61 10.39
CA ARG A 126 1.57 -20.30 11.55
C ARG A 126 0.52 -21.05 12.37
N TRP A 127 -0.76 -20.78 12.16
CA TRP A 127 -1.88 -21.27 12.95
C TRP A 127 -2.73 -22.29 12.17
N ARG A 128 -2.35 -22.59 10.93
CA ARG A 128 -3.02 -23.50 10.00
C ARG A 128 -2.06 -24.60 9.57
#